data_AF-A0A522EV68-F1
#
_entry.id   AF-A0A522EV68-F1
#
_cell.length_a   1.000
_cell.length_b   1.000
_cell.length_c   1.000
_cell.angle_alpha   90.00
_cell.angle_beta   90.00
_cell.angle_gamma   90.00
#
_symmetry.space_group_name_H-M   'P 1'
#
loop_
_entity.id
_entity.type
_entity.pdbx_description
1 polymer ?
#
loop_
_entity_poly.entity_id
_entity_poly.type
_entity_poly.pdbx_seq_one_letter_code
_entity_poly.pdbx_strand_id
1 'polypeptide(L)'
;MGLVVSVKSNKADKLFNRLLSSNILDRKRQINRKGRFVYFPVKNNPPYLKAFNARIVGKQINENLTLSKYLSRWFSASKIDKFRKSFEIVGHIIILELDKSLVKHEKKIAEYLLEHKPFAKTIVKKAGGHTGKFRIQKYSFILGERRFETIHVENGVKISLDIRKSY
;
A
#
# COMPACT_ATOMS: atom_id res chain seq x y z
N MET A 1 -2.65 4.31 22.51
CA MET A 1 -3.68 5.07 21.76
C MET A 1 -3.03 6.32 21.21
N GLY A 2 -3.09 6.62 19.92
CA GLY A 2 -2.63 7.93 19.42
C GLY A 2 -3.77 8.71 18.80
N LEU A 3 -3.62 10.02 18.82
CA LEU A 3 -4.64 10.99 18.43
C LEU A 3 -4.50 11.30 16.94
N VAL A 4 -5.58 11.79 16.34
CA VAL A 4 -5.56 12.31 14.97
C VAL A 4 -5.77 13.79 14.99
N VAL A 5 -4.86 14.51 14.36
CA VAL A 5 -4.97 15.95 14.15
C VAL A 5 -5.40 16.20 12.72
N SER A 6 -6.49 16.93 12.54
CA SER A 6 -6.91 17.44 11.22
C SER A 6 -6.44 18.87 11.03
N VAL A 7 -6.02 19.19 9.81
CA VAL A 7 -5.66 20.55 9.38
C VAL A 7 -6.04 20.75 7.92
N LYS A 8 -6.30 22.00 7.52
CA LYS A 8 -6.52 22.35 6.11
C LYS A 8 -5.24 22.08 5.29
N SER A 9 -5.40 21.62 4.05
CA SER A 9 -4.27 21.23 3.18
C SER A 9 -3.24 22.35 2.98
N ASN A 10 -3.65 23.61 2.95
CA ASN A 10 -2.74 24.76 2.79
C ASN A 10 -1.80 24.99 3.99
N LYS A 11 -2.11 24.44 5.16
CA LYS A 11 -1.27 24.51 6.37
C LYS A 11 -0.63 23.16 6.73
N ALA A 12 -0.86 22.12 5.92
CA ALA A 12 -0.47 20.76 6.21
C ALA A 12 1.05 20.60 6.30
N ASP A 13 1.81 21.11 5.33
CA ASP A 13 3.28 20.94 5.31
C ASP A 13 3.95 21.66 6.48
N LYS A 14 3.46 22.87 6.82
CA LYS A 14 3.94 23.63 7.99
C LYS A 14 3.70 22.86 9.29
N LEU A 15 2.50 22.29 9.45
CA LEU A 15 2.18 21.48 10.63
C LEU A 15 2.99 20.18 10.65
N PHE A 16 3.16 19.52 9.51
CA PHE A 16 3.94 18.28 9.38
C PHE A 16 5.38 18.48 9.82
N ASN A 17 6.05 19.51 9.32
CA ASN A 17 7.42 19.85 9.71
C ASN A 17 7.53 20.14 11.21
N ARG A 18 6.54 20.81 11.79
CA ARG A 18 6.50 21.08 13.24
C ARG A 18 6.29 19.81 14.07
N LEU A 19 5.39 18.93 13.64
CA LEU A 19 5.13 17.64 14.30
C LEU A 19 6.35 16.70 14.21
N LEU A 20 7.10 16.77 13.10
CA LEU A 20 8.36 16.05 12.92
C LEU A 20 9.45 16.59 13.84
N SER A 21 9.67 17.91 13.86
CA SER A 21 10.74 18.53 14.64
C SER A 21 10.53 18.34 16.15
N SER A 22 9.27 18.29 16.60
CA SER A 22 8.94 18.02 18.00
C SER A 22 8.82 16.54 18.35
N ASN A 23 9.09 15.61 17.41
CA ASN A 23 8.98 14.16 17.59
C ASN A 23 7.59 13.67 18.08
N ILE A 24 6.54 14.45 17.81
CA ILE A 24 5.15 14.17 18.22
C ILE A 24 4.43 13.31 17.18
N LEU A 25 4.83 13.41 15.91
CA LEU A 25 4.26 12.62 14.82
C LEU A 25 4.44 11.10 15.08
N ASP A 26 3.35 10.34 14.98
CA ASP A 26 3.40 8.89 15.06
C ASP A 26 3.71 8.28 13.68
N ARG A 27 4.99 7.99 13.47
CA ARG A 27 5.50 7.40 12.22
C ARG A 27 5.02 5.97 11.95
N LYS A 28 4.41 5.29 12.94
CA LYS A 28 3.86 3.94 12.75
C LYS A 28 2.50 3.96 12.02
N ARG A 29 1.97 5.13 11.68
CA ARG A 29 0.62 5.30 11.12
C ARG A 29 0.64 6.22 9.91
N GLN A 30 -0.25 5.97 8.96
CA GLN A 30 -0.35 6.72 7.71
C GLN A 30 -1.01 8.08 7.92
N ILE A 31 -0.46 9.08 7.22
CA ILE A 31 -1.09 10.38 7.05
C ILE A 31 -2.14 10.24 5.96
N ASN A 32 -3.36 10.64 6.28
CA ASN A 32 -4.49 10.51 5.35
C ASN A 32 -4.89 11.88 4.82
N ARG A 33 -5.34 11.97 3.57
CA ARG A 33 -5.90 13.19 3.00
C ARG A 33 -7.33 12.92 2.53
N LYS A 34 -8.29 13.71 3.00
CA LYS A 34 -9.69 13.67 2.53
C LYS A 34 -10.16 15.07 2.20
N GLY A 35 -10.45 15.31 0.92
CA GLY A 35 -10.85 16.63 0.41
C GLY A 35 -9.82 17.71 0.75
N ARG A 36 -10.28 18.76 1.45
CA ARG A 36 -9.47 19.93 1.84
C ARG A 36 -8.69 19.74 3.15
N PHE A 37 -8.72 18.54 3.74
CA PHE A 37 -8.10 18.26 5.04
C PHE A 37 -7.05 17.15 4.96
N VAL A 38 -6.01 17.32 5.77
CA VAL A 38 -4.96 16.33 6.02
C VAL A 38 -5.02 15.91 7.48
N TYR A 39 -4.87 14.62 7.72
CA TYR A 39 -5.02 13.96 9.00
C TYR A 39 -3.68 13.35 9.42
N PHE A 40 -3.09 13.92 10.47
CA PHE A 40 -1.81 13.51 11.01
C PHE A 40 -1.98 12.66 12.26
N PRO A 41 -1.39 11.46 12.31
CA PRO A 41 -1.36 10.66 13.53
C PRO A 41 -0.29 11.20 14.49
N VAL A 42 -0.66 11.40 15.76
CA VAL A 42 0.24 11.95 16.78
C VAL A 42 0.25 11.08 18.05
N LYS A 43 1.40 11.04 18.72
CA LYS A 43 1.60 10.26 19.96
C LYS A 43 0.85 10.86 21.14
N ASN A 44 0.85 12.19 21.24
CA ASN A 44 0.23 12.98 22.31
C ASN A 44 -0.37 14.29 21.74
N ASN A 45 -1.10 15.04 22.57
CA ASN A 45 -1.78 16.28 22.16
C ASN A 45 -0.75 17.41 21.91
N PRO A 46 -0.59 17.92 20.68
CA PRO A 46 0.35 19.01 20.41
C PRO A 46 -0.17 20.34 20.97
N PRO A 47 0.60 21.09 21.76
CA PRO A 47 0.12 22.34 22.38
C PRO A 47 -0.13 23.47 21.37
N TYR A 48 0.49 23.40 20.20
CA TYR A 48 0.47 24.45 19.18
C TYR A 48 -0.63 24.31 18.12
N LEU A 49 -1.57 23.37 18.26
CA LEU A 49 -2.60 23.10 17.24
C LEU A 49 -3.42 24.33 16.85
N LYS A 50 -3.77 25.18 17.83
CA LYS A 50 -4.56 26.40 17.62
C LYS A 50 -3.89 27.34 16.60
N ALA A 51 -2.56 27.48 16.64
CA ALA A 51 -1.81 28.34 15.71
C ALA A 51 -1.93 27.89 14.24
N PHE A 52 -2.19 26.61 14.00
CA PHE A 52 -2.38 26.04 12.68
C PHE A 52 -3.85 25.92 12.27
N ASN A 53 -4.80 26.39 13.09
CA ASN A 53 -6.23 26.08 12.98
C ASN A 53 -6.49 24.56 12.87
N ALA A 54 -5.65 23.77 13.54
CA ALA A 54 -5.74 22.32 13.55
C ALA A 54 -6.55 21.86 14.77
N ARG A 55 -7.22 20.71 14.65
CA ARG A 55 -8.08 20.17 15.72
C ARG A 55 -7.88 18.67 15.86
N ILE A 56 -7.95 18.17 17.08
CA ILE A 56 -8.03 16.72 17.32
C ILE A 56 -9.41 16.25 16.87
N VAL A 57 -9.44 15.26 15.99
CA VAL A 57 -10.68 14.71 15.41
C VAL A 57 -10.99 13.29 15.88
N GLY A 58 -10.20 12.75 16.81
CA GLY A 58 -10.47 11.47 17.47
C GLY A 58 -9.21 10.70 17.80
N LYS A 59 -9.39 9.46 18.24
CA LYS A 59 -8.34 8.45 18.38
C LYS A 59 -8.33 7.61 17.09
N GLN A 60 -7.20 7.53 16.38
CA GLN A 60 -7.06 6.50 15.35
C GLN A 60 -6.56 5.22 15.99
N ILE A 61 -7.31 4.14 15.78
CA ILE A 61 -6.94 2.78 16.20
C ILE A 61 -6.15 2.08 15.08
N ASN A 62 -6.27 2.54 13.83
CA ASN A 62 -5.62 1.90 12.70
C ASN A 62 -4.12 2.20 12.72
N GLU A 63 -3.36 1.34 13.39
CA GLU A 63 -1.94 1.16 13.10
C GLU A 63 -1.76 0.92 11.59
N ASN A 64 -0.61 1.29 11.02
CA ASN A 64 -0.26 0.75 9.72
C ASN A 64 -0.12 -0.76 9.87
N LEU A 65 -1.21 -1.47 9.59
CA LEU A 65 -1.19 -2.91 9.51
C LEU A 65 -0.37 -3.20 8.27
N THR A 66 0.91 -3.52 8.45
CA THR A 66 1.76 -3.94 7.34
C THR A 66 1.24 -5.26 6.79
N LEU A 67 1.53 -5.56 5.52
CA LEU A 67 1.12 -6.83 4.93
C LEU A 67 1.60 -8.03 5.75
N SER A 68 2.81 -7.94 6.33
CA SER A 68 3.31 -8.94 7.27
C SER A 68 2.47 -9.06 8.55
N LYS A 69 2.03 -7.94 9.14
CA LYS A 69 1.17 -7.96 10.32
C LYS A 69 -0.27 -8.40 10.01
N TYR A 70 -0.74 -8.14 8.79
CA TYR A 70 -2.01 -8.67 8.31
C TYR A 70 -1.92 -10.20 8.19
N LEU A 71 -0.89 -10.69 7.50
CA LEU A 71 -0.66 -12.12 7.30
C LEU A 71 -0.36 -12.89 8.59
N SER A 72 0.21 -12.25 9.62
CA SER A 72 0.49 -12.92 10.91
C SER A 72 -0.74 -13.41 11.66
N ARG A 73 -1.94 -13.00 11.23
CA ARG A 73 -3.22 -13.53 11.75
C ARG A 73 -3.50 -14.95 11.28
N TRP A 74 -2.87 -15.39 10.20
CA TRP A 74 -3.09 -16.70 9.57
C TRP A 74 -1.80 -17.52 9.39
N PHE A 75 -0.62 -16.89 9.47
CA PHE A 75 0.65 -17.51 9.14
C PHE A 75 1.76 -17.20 10.15
N SER A 76 2.72 -18.13 10.25
CA SER A 76 3.95 -17.93 11.02
C SER A 76 4.88 -16.90 10.37
N ALA A 77 5.76 -16.27 11.16
CA ALA A 77 6.74 -15.30 10.67
C ALA A 77 7.61 -15.85 9.52
N SER A 78 8.01 -17.12 9.58
CA SER A 78 8.81 -17.79 8.54
C SER A 78 8.10 -17.88 7.18
N LYS A 79 6.78 -18.10 7.15
CA LYS A 79 5.99 -18.13 5.91
C LYS A 79 5.78 -16.73 5.33
N ILE A 80 5.65 -15.74 6.21
CA ILE A 80 5.46 -14.34 5.83
C ILE A 80 6.71 -13.75 5.20
N ASP A 81 7.89 -14.12 5.70
CA ASP A 81 9.16 -13.66 5.13
C ASP A 81 9.34 -14.15 3.69
N LYS A 82 8.98 -15.42 3.41
CA LYS A 82 8.94 -15.96 2.05
C LYS A 82 7.99 -15.16 1.14
N PHE A 83 6.84 -14.75 1.65
CA PHE A 83 5.87 -13.96 0.89
C PHE A 83 6.37 -12.55 0.51
N ARG A 84 7.24 -11.92 1.30
CA ARG A 84 7.76 -10.57 0.95
C ARG A 84 8.52 -10.56 -0.38
N LYS A 85 9.08 -11.71 -0.78
CA LYS A 85 9.80 -11.90 -2.05
C LYS A 85 8.87 -12.34 -3.19
N SER A 86 7.57 -12.42 -2.93
CA SER A 86 6.65 -13.22 -3.72
C SER A 86 5.60 -12.38 -4.45
N PHE A 87 5.84 -11.08 -4.63
CA PHE A 87 5.06 -10.28 -5.57
C PHE A 87 5.90 -9.23 -6.28
N GLU A 88 5.48 -8.93 -7.50
CA GLU A 88 6.09 -7.94 -8.40
C GLU A 88 5.07 -6.83 -8.68
N ILE A 89 5.56 -5.62 -8.97
CA ILE A 89 4.73 -4.46 -9.32
C ILE A 89 5.10 -4.00 -10.72
N VAL A 90 4.12 -3.96 -11.62
CA VAL A 90 4.28 -3.47 -12.99
C VAL A 90 3.25 -2.37 -13.24
N GLY A 91 3.66 -1.14 -12.96
CA GLY A 91 2.79 0.04 -13.01
C GLY A 91 1.64 -0.11 -12.00
N HIS A 92 0.39 -0.17 -12.48
CA HIS A 92 -0.78 -0.38 -11.60
C HIS A 92 -1.12 -1.86 -11.31
N ILE A 93 -0.35 -2.81 -11.84
CA ILE A 93 -0.61 -4.24 -11.71
C ILE A 93 0.29 -4.83 -10.64
N ILE A 94 -0.27 -5.63 -9.73
CA ILE A 94 0.50 -6.46 -8.79
C ILE A 94 0.38 -7.93 -9.22
N ILE A 95 1.53 -8.57 -9.38
CA ILE A 95 1.65 -9.98 -9.76
C ILE A 95 2.06 -10.78 -8.54
N LEU A 96 1.24 -11.73 -8.11
CA LEU A 96 1.50 -12.62 -6.99
C LEU A 96 2.15 -13.93 -7.45
N GLU A 97 3.14 -14.37 -6.70
CA GLU A 97 3.76 -15.69 -6.77
C GLU A 97 3.56 -16.36 -5.41
N LEU A 98 2.47 -17.12 -5.27
CA LEU A 98 2.08 -17.69 -3.98
C LEU A 98 2.54 -19.13 -3.84
N ASP A 99 3.22 -19.43 -2.74
CA ASP A 99 3.42 -20.81 -2.30
C ASP A 99 2.06 -21.49 -2.05
N LYS A 100 2.01 -22.83 -2.23
CA LYS A 100 0.80 -23.64 -2.02
C LYS A 100 0.08 -23.35 -0.70
N SER A 101 0.82 -23.01 0.36
CA SER A 101 0.25 -22.69 1.67
C SER A 101 -0.53 -21.37 1.73
N LEU A 102 -0.23 -20.43 0.82
CA LEU A 102 -0.83 -19.09 0.75
C LEU A 102 -1.93 -19.00 -0.31
N VAL A 103 -1.97 -19.92 -1.29
CA VAL A 103 -3.00 -19.94 -2.36
C VAL A 103 -4.41 -19.90 -1.79
N LYS A 104 -4.69 -20.60 -0.69
CA LYS A 104 -6.01 -20.58 -0.01
C LYS A 104 -6.43 -19.18 0.46
N HIS A 105 -5.49 -18.25 0.60
CA HIS A 105 -5.70 -16.90 1.13
C HIS A 105 -5.50 -15.83 0.06
N GLU A 106 -5.32 -16.21 -1.21
CA GLU A 106 -4.98 -15.28 -2.30
C GLU A 106 -5.96 -14.12 -2.46
N LYS A 107 -7.26 -14.37 -2.27
CA LYS A 107 -8.30 -13.34 -2.34
C LYS A 107 -8.14 -12.31 -1.21
N LYS A 108 -7.97 -12.75 0.04
CA LYS A 108 -7.77 -11.87 1.20
C LYS A 108 -6.50 -11.03 1.05
N ILE A 109 -5.44 -11.64 0.50
CA ILE A 109 -4.19 -10.94 0.20
C ILE A 109 -4.42 -9.87 -0.86
N ALA A 110 -5.13 -10.21 -1.95
CA ALA A 110 -5.45 -9.27 -3.01
C ALA A 110 -6.34 -8.11 -2.53
N GLU A 111 -7.35 -8.39 -1.69
CA GLU A 111 -8.21 -7.38 -1.06
C GLU A 111 -7.40 -6.40 -0.24
N TYR A 112 -6.55 -6.92 0.66
CA TYR A 112 -5.66 -6.09 1.47
C TYR A 112 -4.74 -5.23 0.58
N LEU A 113 -4.17 -5.81 -0.48
CA LEU A 113 -3.28 -5.10 -1.39
C LEU A 113 -4.00 -3.97 -2.12
N LEU A 114 -5.19 -4.19 -2.66
CA LEU A 114 -5.97 -3.12 -3.30
C LEU A 114 -6.36 -2.02 -2.32
N GLU A 115 -6.75 -2.37 -1.09
CA GLU A 115 -7.13 -1.39 -0.07
C GLU A 115 -5.93 -0.53 0.39
N HIS A 116 -4.74 -1.12 0.48
CA HIS A 116 -3.57 -0.47 1.09
C HIS A 116 -2.53 0.03 0.07
N LYS A 117 -2.66 -0.31 -1.22
CA LYS A 117 -1.79 0.14 -2.31
C LYS A 117 -2.60 0.96 -3.30
N PRO A 118 -2.69 2.29 -3.13
CA PRO A 118 -3.60 3.13 -3.93
C PRO A 118 -3.27 3.18 -5.42
N PHE A 119 -2.05 2.84 -5.83
CA PHE A 119 -1.69 2.72 -7.24
C PHE A 119 -2.18 1.41 -7.88
N ALA A 120 -2.46 0.38 -7.07
CA ALA A 120 -2.82 -0.94 -7.57
C ALA A 120 -4.28 -0.93 -8.01
N LYS A 121 -4.52 -1.35 -9.24
CA LYS A 121 -5.87 -1.52 -9.79
C LYS A 121 -6.16 -2.96 -10.17
N THR A 122 -5.13 -3.75 -10.47
CA THR A 122 -5.28 -5.13 -10.94
C THR A 122 -4.33 -6.03 -10.17
N ILE A 123 -4.86 -7.13 -9.63
CA ILE A 123 -4.09 -8.17 -8.94
C ILE A 123 -4.23 -9.47 -9.71
N VAL A 124 -3.10 -10.06 -10.08
CA VAL A 124 -3.02 -11.35 -10.78
C VAL A 124 -2.07 -12.29 -10.05
N LYS A 125 -2.05 -13.58 -10.39
CA LYS A 125 -1.00 -14.53 -10.02
C LYS A 125 -0.34 -15.17 -11.23
N LYS A 126 0.93 -15.54 -11.11
CA LYS A 126 1.60 -16.40 -12.10
C LYS A 126 0.88 -17.75 -12.17
N ALA A 127 0.57 -18.21 -13.38
CA ALA A 127 -0.20 -19.42 -13.66
C ALA A 127 0.63 -20.44 -14.48
N GLY A 128 1.89 -20.62 -14.10
CA GLY A 128 2.86 -21.48 -14.79
C GLY A 128 4.20 -20.77 -15.00
N GLY A 129 5.08 -21.36 -15.81
CA GLY A 129 6.32 -20.71 -16.27
C GLY A 129 6.13 -19.90 -17.55
N HIS A 130 7.24 -19.30 -18.00
CA HIS A 130 7.33 -18.66 -19.31
C HIS A 130 7.28 -19.71 -20.41
N THR A 131 6.61 -19.42 -21.52
CA THR A 131 6.41 -20.36 -22.63
C THR A 131 6.68 -19.73 -23.99
N GLY A 132 7.08 -20.57 -24.95
CA GLY A 132 7.32 -20.16 -26.34
C GLY A 132 8.55 -19.27 -26.56
N LYS A 133 8.80 -18.91 -27.83
CA LYS A 133 9.96 -18.10 -28.24
C LYS A 133 10.00 -16.71 -27.60
N PHE A 134 8.83 -16.11 -27.39
CA PHE A 134 8.70 -14.79 -26.77
C PHE A 134 8.67 -14.83 -25.24
N ARG A 135 8.86 -16.02 -24.64
CA ARG A 135 8.87 -16.23 -23.19
C ARG A 135 7.65 -15.61 -22.50
N ILE A 136 6.46 -15.82 -23.03
CA ILE A 136 5.24 -15.23 -22.46
C ILE A 136 4.88 -15.94 -21.15
N GLN A 137 4.65 -15.14 -20.11
CA GLN A 137 4.19 -15.60 -18.80
C GLN A 137 2.67 -15.69 -18.76
N LYS A 138 2.14 -16.83 -18.29
CA LYS A 138 0.71 -17.00 -18.06
C LYS A 138 0.32 -16.41 -16.70
N TYR A 139 -0.82 -15.73 -16.66
CA TYR A 139 -1.38 -15.12 -15.45
C TYR A 139 -2.85 -15.52 -15.25
N SER A 140 -3.24 -15.70 -14.00
CA SER A 140 -4.65 -15.80 -13.59
C SER A 140 -5.06 -14.52 -12.85
N PHE A 141 -6.18 -13.93 -13.27
CA PHE A 141 -6.76 -12.78 -12.57
C PHE A 141 -7.29 -13.18 -11.18
N ILE A 142 -7.04 -12.33 -10.18
CA ILE A 142 -7.56 -12.51 -8.81
C ILE A 142 -8.61 -11.46 -8.49
N LEU A 143 -8.26 -10.17 -8.57
CA LEU A 143 -9.12 -9.08 -8.10
C LEU A 143 -8.79 -7.73 -8.78
N GLY A 144 -9.77 -6.82 -8.80
CA GLY A 144 -9.62 -5.45 -9.31
C GLY A 144 -10.16 -5.25 -10.72
N GLU A 145 -9.61 -4.29 -11.45
CA GLU A 145 -9.93 -4.03 -12.85
C GLU A 145 -9.32 -5.14 -13.74
N ARG A 146 -10.08 -5.70 -14.69
CA ARG A 146 -9.56 -6.67 -15.67
C ARG A 146 -8.77 -6.00 -16.79
N ARG A 147 -7.74 -5.24 -16.40
CA ARG A 147 -6.85 -4.48 -17.27
C ARG A 147 -5.42 -5.00 -17.13
N PHE A 148 -4.83 -5.43 -18.24
CA PHE A 148 -3.48 -6.02 -18.25
C PHE A 148 -2.44 -5.13 -18.94
N GLU A 149 -2.90 -4.03 -19.54
CA GLU A 149 -2.07 -2.99 -20.14
C GLU A 149 -1.78 -1.90 -19.12
N THR A 150 -0.51 -1.57 -18.94
CA THR A 150 -0.02 -0.67 -17.91
C THR A 150 1.13 0.21 -18.43
N ILE A 151 1.41 1.29 -17.70
CA ILE A 151 2.61 2.09 -17.89
C ILE A 151 3.49 1.86 -16.66
N HIS A 152 4.62 1.19 -16.84
CA HIS A 152 5.62 1.03 -15.80
C HIS A 152 6.63 2.18 -15.86
N VAL A 153 7.14 2.60 -14.71
CA VAL A 153 8.18 3.62 -14.61
C VAL A 153 9.39 2.99 -13.97
N GLU A 154 10.48 2.91 -14.72
CA GLU A 154 11.75 2.36 -14.28
C GLU A 154 12.85 3.35 -14.64
N ASN A 155 13.66 3.76 -13.66
CA ASN A 155 14.76 4.72 -13.85
C ASN A 155 14.36 6.01 -14.60
N GLY A 156 13.11 6.48 -14.39
CA GLY A 156 12.57 7.68 -15.04
C GLY A 156 11.98 7.45 -16.44
N VAL A 157 12.14 6.27 -17.02
CA VAL A 157 11.58 5.90 -18.32
C VAL A 157 10.17 5.33 -18.15
N LYS A 158 9.25 5.73 -19.03
CA LYS A 158 7.88 5.20 -19.08
C LYS A 158 7.79 4.10 -20.13
N ILE A 159 7.41 2.89 -19.72
CA ILE A 159 7.29 1.72 -20.58
C ILE A 159 5.81 1.32 -20.63
N SER A 160 5.21 1.37 -21.82
CA SER A 160 3.83 0.90 -22.04
C SER A 160 3.85 -0.57 -22.47
N LEU A 161 3.16 -1.43 -21.73
CA LEU A 161 3.15 -2.88 -22.00
C LEU A 161 1.84 -3.57 -21.59
N ASP A 162 1.47 -4.66 -22.28
CA ASP A 162 0.53 -5.68 -21.79
C ASP A 162 1.33 -6.84 -21.20
N ILE A 163 1.14 -7.12 -19.90
CA ILE A 163 1.88 -8.18 -19.20
C ILE A 163 1.64 -9.57 -19.80
N ARG A 164 0.54 -9.80 -20.51
CA ARG A 164 0.22 -11.11 -21.13
C ARG A 164 0.85 -11.30 -22.50
N LYS A 165 1.41 -10.23 -23.08
CA LYS A 165 1.95 -10.22 -24.45
C LYS A 165 3.44 -9.87 -24.50
N SER A 166 4.04 -9.60 -23.34
CA SER A 166 5.39 -9.08 -23.20
C SER A 166 6.15 -9.88 -22.14
N TYR A 167 7.48 -9.95 -22.29
CA TYR A 167 8.41 -10.49 -21.31
C TYR A 167 9.13 -9.34 -20.60
#